data_AF-A0A7C1FYL9-F1
#
_entry.id   AF-A0A7C1FYL9-F1
#
_cell.length_a   1.000
_cell.length_b   1.000
_cell.length_c   1.000
_cell.angle_alpha   90.00
_cell.angle_beta   90.00
_cell.angle_gamma   90.00
#
_symmetry.space_group_name_H-M   'P 1'
#
loop_
_entity.id
_entity.type
_entity.pdbx_description
1 polymer ?
#
loop_
_entity_poly.entity_id
_entity_poly.type
_entity_poly.pdbx_seq_one_letter_code
_entity_poly.pdbx_strand_id
1 'polypeptide(L)'
;MGVNSLHFARWLAAVVLILCGGQLGATAALAASDAGPRLATTAAAAVNLDGEPAVPRIDNVLMLRPQPHESDPATIWYDDFDGPPKAYTESEGDIDRSESFGGPGGSMKSFYEKGTRGVGNRKVFFGDSPTGRVVRKGEKFDDVYWRVYVKHQPGWVGGGPAKLSRATSIVSPKWNQAMIAHVWSSGEALTLDPATGVRGDTVVTRRYNDFEMLRWLGNRPASQMKISSTQESGRWVCVESRAKLNTPGQKDGLNQLWIDGRLEAERRNLDWRGSYDGHGINAVFLETYWNEGSPVTQSRWIDNFVISTRPIGPIVAPRNPTLTKTPYRGPGTQKAWELELSADADGSQIVWRSGMLGLA
;
A
#
# COMPACT_ATOMS: atom_id res chain seq x y z
N MET A 1 -15.12 7.28 -53.24
CA MET A 1 -15.65 6.62 -52.04
C MET A 1 -14.52 6.57 -51.03
N GLY A 2 -14.59 7.45 -50.02
CA GLY A 2 -13.51 7.65 -49.06
C GLY A 2 -13.40 6.50 -48.08
N VAL A 3 -12.18 6.00 -47.91
CA VAL A 3 -11.83 5.01 -46.88
C VAL A 3 -11.69 5.77 -45.56
N ASN A 4 -12.69 5.65 -44.69
CA ASN A 4 -12.60 6.11 -43.30
C ASN A 4 -11.56 5.25 -42.56
N SER A 5 -10.33 5.74 -42.48
CA SER A 5 -9.28 5.16 -41.63
C SER A 5 -9.15 6.04 -40.38
N LEU A 6 -9.68 5.57 -39.25
CA LEU A 6 -9.45 6.19 -37.94
C LEU A 6 -8.04 5.80 -37.45
N HIS A 7 -7.14 6.78 -37.38
CA HIS A 7 -5.84 6.66 -36.73
C HIS A 7 -6.01 6.58 -35.21
N PHE A 8 -5.43 5.57 -34.55
CA PHE A 8 -5.35 5.50 -33.09
C PHE A 8 -3.90 5.42 -32.60
N ALA A 9 -3.65 6.15 -31.52
CA ALA A 9 -2.37 6.67 -31.04
C ALA A 9 -1.39 5.63 -30.45
N ARG A 10 -0.12 6.03 -30.34
CA ARG A 10 0.94 5.37 -29.55
C ARG A 10 0.62 5.45 -28.06
N TRP A 11 0.84 4.37 -27.31
CA TRP A 11 0.68 4.34 -25.85
C TRP A 11 1.98 3.83 -25.21
N LEU A 12 2.69 4.71 -24.49
CA LEU A 12 3.84 4.34 -23.66
C LEU A 12 3.36 3.72 -22.34
N ALA A 13 4.18 2.88 -21.70
CA ALA A 13 4.09 2.55 -20.27
C ALA A 13 5.51 2.59 -19.68
N ALA A 14 5.71 3.35 -18.60
CA ALA A 14 7.01 3.49 -17.94
C ALA A 14 7.08 2.62 -16.69
N VAL A 15 8.11 1.78 -16.57
CA VAL A 15 8.47 1.09 -15.33
C VAL A 15 9.67 1.80 -14.76
N VAL A 16 9.56 2.16 -13.49
CA VAL A 16 10.64 2.79 -12.74
C VAL A 16 11.39 1.68 -12.01
N LEU A 17 12.69 1.58 -12.24
CA LEU A 17 13.58 0.72 -11.49
C LEU A 17 14.45 1.63 -10.60
N ILE A 18 14.09 1.77 -9.33
CA ILE A 18 14.85 2.58 -8.37
C ILE A 18 16.06 1.76 -7.89
N LEU A 19 17.27 2.26 -8.18
CA LEU A 19 18.50 1.74 -7.59
C LEU A 19 18.70 2.32 -6.19
N CYS A 20 18.52 1.51 -5.15
CA CYS A 20 18.88 1.85 -3.78
C CYS A 20 19.99 0.91 -3.30
N GLY A 21 21.16 1.45 -2.96
CA GLY A 21 22.25 0.68 -2.33
C GLY A 21 22.85 -0.47 -3.16
N GLY A 22 22.72 -0.44 -4.49
CA GLY A 22 23.24 -1.49 -5.38
C GLY A 22 22.25 -2.63 -5.70
N GLN A 23 20.97 -2.50 -5.31
CA GLN A 23 19.90 -3.42 -5.70
C GLN A 23 18.84 -2.69 -6.55
N LEU A 24 18.31 -3.38 -7.59
CA LEU A 24 17.22 -2.90 -8.44
C LEU A 24 15.87 -3.13 -7.73
N GLY A 25 15.21 -2.06 -7.29
CA GLY A 25 13.82 -2.09 -6.83
C GLY A 25 12.86 -1.70 -7.96
N ALA A 26 11.78 -2.45 -8.20
CA ALA A 26 10.84 -2.15 -9.28
C ALA A 26 9.55 -1.48 -8.79
N THR A 27 9.18 -0.36 -9.40
CA THR A 27 7.92 0.36 -9.20
C THR A 27 7.28 0.69 -10.55
N ALA A 28 5.95 0.60 -10.66
CA ALA A 28 5.26 0.90 -11.91
C ALA A 28 4.91 2.41 -11.95
N ALA A 29 5.29 3.13 -13.01
CA ALA A 29 4.94 4.54 -13.19
C ALA A 29 4.03 4.78 -14.41
N LEU A 30 3.30 5.90 -14.36
CA LEU A 30 2.34 6.34 -15.35
C LEU A 30 3.02 6.81 -16.65
N ALA A 31 2.33 6.65 -17.78
CA ALA A 31 2.69 7.26 -19.04
C ALA A 31 2.14 8.68 -19.16
N ALA A 32 2.97 9.61 -19.61
CA ALA A 32 2.51 10.89 -20.15
C ALA A 32 2.00 10.66 -21.58
N SER A 33 0.76 11.09 -21.87
CA SER A 33 0.40 11.46 -23.23
C SER A 33 0.69 12.95 -23.38
N ASP A 34 1.38 13.36 -24.44
CA ASP A 34 1.54 14.77 -24.81
C ASP A 34 0.18 15.43 -25.06
N ALA A 35 -0.41 16.00 -24.01
CA ALA A 35 -1.38 17.08 -24.04
C ALA A 35 -1.52 17.65 -22.61
N GLY A 36 -1.18 18.93 -22.45
CA GLY A 36 -1.29 19.66 -21.19
C GLY A 36 -2.71 19.71 -20.59
N PRO A 37 -2.86 20.21 -19.35
CA PRO A 37 -4.02 19.95 -18.52
C PRO A 37 -5.24 20.74 -19.01
N ARG A 38 -6.35 20.04 -19.22
CA ARG A 38 -7.67 20.68 -19.15
C ARG A 38 -8.47 20.00 -18.06
N LEU A 39 -8.78 20.78 -17.02
CA LEU A 39 -9.76 20.44 -16.02
C LEU A 39 -11.10 20.16 -16.70
N ALA A 40 -11.66 18.97 -16.43
CA ALA A 40 -13.09 18.75 -16.51
C ALA A 40 -13.48 17.73 -15.44
N THR A 41 -14.22 18.23 -14.44
CA THR A 41 -15.02 17.44 -13.50
C THR A 41 -16.12 16.70 -14.25
N THR A 42 -16.32 15.42 -13.96
CA THR A 42 -17.66 14.79 -13.82
C THR A 42 -17.53 13.36 -13.28
N ALA A 43 -18.57 12.95 -12.56
CA ALA A 43 -18.65 11.72 -11.79
C ALA A 43 -19.38 10.60 -12.56
N ALA A 44 -19.10 9.37 -12.10
CA ALA A 44 -19.89 8.13 -12.14
C ALA A 44 -20.01 7.29 -13.44
N ALA A 45 -19.33 6.15 -13.38
CA ALA A 45 -19.76 4.76 -13.68
C ALA A 45 -20.09 4.29 -15.12
N ALA A 46 -19.84 2.98 -15.30
CA ALA A 46 -20.03 2.10 -16.46
C ALA A 46 -18.84 1.97 -17.43
N VAL A 47 -18.50 0.72 -17.76
CA VAL A 47 -17.54 0.36 -18.80
C VAL A 47 -18.03 0.95 -20.10
N ASN A 48 -17.37 2.01 -20.56
CA ASN A 48 -17.72 2.71 -21.78
C ASN A 48 -17.22 1.85 -22.96
N LEU A 49 -18.13 1.17 -23.64
CA LEU A 49 -17.83 0.39 -24.85
C LEU A 49 -17.52 1.29 -26.07
N ASP A 50 -17.70 2.60 -25.93
CA ASP A 50 -17.30 3.65 -26.88
C ASP A 50 -16.08 4.47 -26.39
N GLY A 51 -15.41 4.03 -25.31
CA GLY A 51 -14.37 4.79 -24.61
C GLY A 51 -12.96 4.58 -25.16
N GLU A 52 -12.11 5.60 -24.99
CA GLU A 52 -10.65 5.48 -25.15
C GLU A 52 -10.12 4.23 -24.41
N PRO A 53 -9.18 3.47 -25.00
CA PRO A 53 -8.60 2.31 -24.35
C PRO A 53 -7.96 2.70 -23.01
N ALA A 54 -8.13 1.84 -22.01
CA ALA A 54 -7.45 1.98 -20.75
C ALA A 54 -5.93 1.96 -20.99
N VAL A 55 -5.22 2.87 -20.32
CA VAL A 55 -3.78 2.97 -20.45
C VAL A 55 -3.14 1.65 -19.96
N PRO A 56 -2.27 1.01 -20.76
CA PRO A 56 -1.56 -0.19 -20.31
C PRO A 56 -0.79 0.05 -19.01
N ARG A 57 -0.79 -0.96 -18.14
CA ARG A 57 -0.05 -0.95 -16.87
C ARG A 57 0.75 -2.24 -16.75
N ILE A 58 1.77 -2.20 -15.91
CA ILE A 58 2.36 -3.43 -15.39
C ILE A 58 1.47 -3.91 -14.25
N ASP A 59 0.96 -5.12 -14.41
CA ASP A 59 0.25 -5.82 -13.35
C ASP A 59 1.27 -6.38 -12.36
N ASN A 60 2.29 -7.07 -12.85
CA ASN A 60 3.20 -7.84 -12.01
C ASN A 60 4.66 -7.74 -12.49
N VAL A 61 5.60 -7.77 -11.56
CA VAL A 61 7.03 -7.92 -11.79
C VAL A 61 7.47 -9.20 -11.09
N LEU A 62 8.00 -10.17 -11.83
CA LEU A 62 8.50 -11.41 -11.23
C LEU A 62 9.59 -11.09 -10.20
N MET A 63 9.33 -11.43 -8.94
CA MET A 63 10.22 -11.16 -7.82
C MET A 63 11.45 -12.06 -7.89
N LEU A 64 12.60 -11.51 -7.48
CA LEU A 64 13.74 -12.35 -7.12
C LEU A 64 13.38 -13.17 -5.88
N ARG A 65 13.76 -14.44 -5.81
CA ARG A 65 13.65 -15.22 -4.55
C ARG A 65 15.03 -15.74 -4.13
N PRO A 66 15.38 -15.67 -2.83
CA PRO A 66 14.64 -14.99 -1.77
C PRO A 66 14.72 -13.45 -1.90
N GLN A 67 13.71 -12.75 -1.38
CA GLN A 67 13.76 -11.31 -1.17
C GLN A 67 14.67 -10.96 0.03
N PRO A 68 15.30 -9.77 0.04
CA PRO A 68 16.24 -9.39 1.12
C PRO A 68 15.66 -9.49 2.53
N HIS A 69 14.38 -9.09 2.70
CA HIS A 69 13.70 -9.08 4.00
C HIS A 69 13.44 -10.49 4.57
N GLU A 70 13.57 -11.55 3.77
CA GLU A 70 13.36 -12.93 4.24
C GLU A 70 14.44 -13.41 5.22
N SER A 71 15.65 -12.87 5.12
CA SER A 71 16.81 -13.26 5.94
C SER A 71 17.38 -12.12 6.77
N ASP A 72 16.79 -10.93 6.65
CA ASP A 72 17.23 -9.72 7.32
C ASP A 72 16.88 -9.75 8.82
N PRO A 73 17.86 -9.62 9.74
CA PRO A 73 17.59 -9.59 11.18
C PRO A 73 16.74 -8.38 11.61
N ALA A 74 16.64 -7.33 10.79
CA ALA A 74 15.75 -6.20 11.06
C ALA A 74 14.26 -6.55 10.86
N THR A 75 13.95 -7.62 10.11
CA THR A 75 12.59 -8.07 9.84
C THR A 75 11.96 -8.66 11.11
N ILE A 76 10.83 -8.08 11.52
CA ILE A 76 10.01 -8.54 12.64
C ILE A 76 9.00 -9.60 12.16
N TRP A 77 8.42 -9.37 10.99
CA TRP A 77 7.40 -10.24 10.39
C TRP A 77 7.49 -10.17 8.86
N TYR A 78 7.21 -11.29 8.21
CA TYR A 78 7.02 -11.36 6.77
C TYR A 78 5.97 -12.42 6.44
N ASP A 79 5.04 -12.11 5.53
CA ASP A 79 4.15 -13.06 4.87
C ASP A 79 3.84 -12.62 3.43
N ASP A 80 4.23 -13.43 2.44
CA ASP A 80 3.81 -13.29 1.04
C ASP A 80 2.55 -14.10 0.73
N PHE A 81 1.97 -14.80 1.71
CA PHE A 81 0.77 -15.62 1.57
C PHE A 81 0.89 -16.80 0.59
N ASP A 82 2.06 -17.07 0.02
CA ASP A 82 2.28 -18.13 -0.95
C ASP A 82 2.38 -19.51 -0.28
N GLY A 83 3.01 -19.52 0.90
CA GLY A 83 3.24 -20.72 1.68
C GLY A 83 2.02 -21.20 2.49
N PRO A 84 2.26 -22.15 3.40
CA PRO A 84 1.28 -22.53 4.41
C PRO A 84 0.84 -21.32 5.25
N PRO A 85 -0.41 -21.30 5.75
CA PRO A 85 -0.91 -20.19 6.56
C PRO A 85 -0.01 -19.89 7.76
N LYS A 86 0.41 -18.63 7.91
CA LYS A 86 1.12 -18.16 9.10
C LYS A 86 0.14 -17.82 10.22
N ALA A 87 0.60 -17.97 11.46
CA ALA A 87 -0.23 -17.76 12.64
C ALA A 87 -0.22 -16.29 13.07
N TYR A 88 -1.35 -15.61 12.90
CA TYR A 88 -1.58 -14.24 13.38
C TYR A 88 -2.19 -14.25 14.79
N THR A 89 -2.22 -13.09 15.46
CA THR A 89 -3.05 -12.93 16.66
C THR A 89 -4.53 -12.97 16.28
N GLU A 90 -4.88 -12.29 15.20
CA GLU A 90 -6.18 -12.41 14.55
C GLU A 90 -5.99 -12.46 13.03
N SER A 91 -6.79 -13.32 12.40
CA SER A 91 -6.87 -13.47 10.96
C SER A 91 -8.32 -13.72 10.56
N GLU A 92 -8.82 -12.94 9.62
CA GLU A 92 -10.17 -13.08 9.06
C GLU A 92 -10.11 -12.95 7.54
N GLY A 93 -10.98 -13.64 6.83
CA GLY A 93 -11.06 -13.60 5.37
C GLY A 93 -10.00 -14.47 4.66
N ASP A 94 -10.32 -14.78 3.40
CA ASP A 94 -9.62 -15.78 2.60
C ASP A 94 -8.28 -15.29 2.05
N ILE A 95 -7.47 -16.27 1.64
CA ILE A 95 -6.36 -16.06 0.72
C ILE A 95 -6.85 -16.39 -0.68
N ASP A 96 -6.85 -15.39 -1.58
CA ASP A 96 -7.23 -15.58 -2.98
C ASP A 96 -6.01 -16.09 -3.76
N ARG A 97 -6.09 -17.33 -4.27
CA ARG A 97 -5.01 -17.96 -5.05
C ARG A 97 -5.02 -17.56 -6.52
N SER A 98 -6.03 -16.80 -6.97
CA SER A 98 -6.10 -16.29 -8.34
C SER A 98 -5.41 -14.93 -8.52
N GLU A 99 -5.10 -14.25 -7.41
CA GLU A 99 -4.46 -12.93 -7.38
C GLU A 99 -3.23 -13.00 -6.47
N SER A 100 -2.06 -12.70 -7.02
CA SER A 100 -0.79 -12.67 -6.28
C SER A 100 0.19 -11.71 -6.95
N PHE A 101 1.09 -11.14 -6.15
CA PHE A 101 2.14 -10.25 -6.60
C PHE A 101 3.49 -10.96 -6.60
N GLY A 102 4.22 -10.85 -7.70
CA GLY A 102 5.60 -11.30 -7.81
C GLY A 102 5.83 -12.76 -8.16
N GLY A 103 4.79 -13.54 -8.46
CA GLY A 103 4.87 -14.92 -8.96
C GLY A 103 3.57 -15.68 -8.68
N PRO A 104 3.51 -17.00 -8.98
CA PRO A 104 2.40 -17.85 -8.56
C PRO A 104 2.29 -17.92 -7.05
N GLY A 105 1.07 -17.83 -6.51
CA GLY A 105 0.94 -17.54 -5.09
C GLY A 105 -0.48 -17.35 -4.57
N GLY A 106 -0.61 -16.51 -3.54
CA GLY A 106 -1.91 -15.99 -3.12
C GLY A 106 -1.78 -14.61 -2.48
N SER A 107 -2.92 -13.97 -2.25
CA SER A 107 -2.96 -12.69 -1.55
C SER A 107 -4.11 -12.64 -0.56
N MET A 108 -3.94 -11.86 0.50
CA MET A 108 -5.02 -11.60 1.45
C MET A 108 -6.15 -10.85 0.74
N LYS A 109 -7.36 -11.42 0.74
CA LYS A 109 -8.54 -10.78 0.16
C LYS A 109 -9.23 -9.88 1.18
N SER A 110 -9.31 -8.60 0.85
CA SER A 110 -10.26 -7.64 1.41
C SER A 110 -11.55 -7.71 0.59
N PHE A 111 -12.55 -8.46 1.03
CA PHE A 111 -13.82 -8.58 0.34
C PHE A 111 -14.83 -7.57 0.87
N TYR A 112 -15.43 -6.77 -0.03
CA TYR A 112 -16.47 -5.82 0.31
C TYR A 112 -17.76 -6.18 -0.43
N GLU A 113 -18.69 -6.83 0.25
CA GLU A 113 -20.05 -6.97 -0.25
C GLU A 113 -20.74 -5.60 -0.26
N LYS A 114 -21.60 -5.35 -1.25
CA LYS A 114 -22.37 -4.11 -1.36
C LYS A 114 -23.07 -3.76 -0.04
N GLY A 115 -22.88 -2.52 0.44
CA GLY A 115 -23.47 -2.00 1.67
C GLY A 115 -22.78 -2.48 2.96
N THR A 116 -21.79 -3.36 2.87
CA THR A 116 -21.06 -3.89 4.03
C THR A 116 -19.73 -3.18 4.24
N ARG A 117 -19.20 -3.27 5.46
CA ARG A 117 -17.91 -2.68 5.84
C ARG A 117 -16.71 -3.50 5.35
N GLY A 118 -16.96 -4.73 4.88
CA GLY A 118 -15.97 -5.65 4.35
C GLY A 118 -15.38 -6.61 5.39
N VAL A 119 -14.74 -7.66 4.88
CA VAL A 119 -14.15 -8.78 5.61
C VAL A 119 -12.73 -9.01 5.09
N GLY A 120 -11.79 -9.20 6.01
CA GLY A 120 -10.38 -9.41 5.67
C GLY A 120 -9.48 -8.68 6.65
N ASN A 121 -8.83 -9.36 7.58
CA ASN A 121 -7.85 -8.71 8.45
C ASN A 121 -6.68 -9.62 8.78
N ARG A 122 -5.54 -9.01 9.08
CA ARG A 122 -4.34 -9.69 9.60
C ARG A 122 -3.75 -8.82 10.69
N LYS A 123 -3.62 -9.35 11.90
CA LYS A 123 -3.08 -8.61 13.05
C LYS A 123 -1.84 -9.29 13.60
N VAL A 124 -0.70 -8.64 13.46
CA VAL A 124 0.58 -9.11 13.99
C VAL A 124 0.88 -8.35 15.28
N PHE A 125 1.13 -9.10 16.34
CA PHE A 125 1.61 -8.60 17.61
C PHE A 125 3.06 -9.02 17.76
N PHE A 126 3.89 -8.14 18.31
CA PHE A 126 5.32 -8.38 18.42
C PHE A 126 5.93 -7.68 19.63
N GLY A 127 7.21 -7.93 19.89
CA GLY A 127 7.97 -7.18 20.89
C GLY A 127 7.40 -7.31 22.29
N ASP A 128 7.20 -6.15 22.93
CA ASP A 128 6.76 -6.00 24.31
C ASP A 128 5.23 -6.04 24.47
N SER A 129 4.50 -6.50 23.45
CA SER A 129 3.04 -6.56 23.54
C SER A 129 2.58 -7.45 24.71
N PRO A 130 1.67 -6.97 25.57
CA PRO A 130 1.23 -7.69 26.76
C PRO A 130 0.17 -8.76 26.45
N THR A 131 -0.16 -9.00 25.18
CA THR A 131 -1.25 -9.88 24.76
C THR A 131 -1.04 -10.42 23.35
N GLY A 132 -1.90 -11.36 22.95
CA GLY A 132 -1.90 -11.94 21.62
C GLY A 132 -0.77 -12.94 21.38
N ARG A 133 -0.60 -13.32 20.11
CA ARG A 133 0.49 -14.14 19.63
C ARG A 133 1.66 -13.23 19.27
N VAL A 134 2.64 -13.16 20.16
CA VAL A 134 3.73 -12.19 20.08
C VAL A 134 4.96 -12.81 19.39
N VAL A 135 5.36 -12.25 18.25
CA VAL A 135 6.68 -12.54 17.64
C VAL A 135 7.76 -11.64 18.23
N ARG A 136 9.02 -12.09 18.27
CA ARG A 136 10.13 -11.33 18.89
C ARG A 136 9.81 -10.84 20.30
N LYS A 137 9.25 -11.74 21.12
CA LYS A 137 8.69 -11.42 22.44
C LYS A 137 9.73 -10.80 23.38
N GLY A 138 9.34 -9.73 24.05
CA GLY A 138 10.13 -9.01 25.05
C GLY A 138 10.98 -7.86 24.51
N GLU A 139 11.08 -7.74 23.19
CA GLU A 139 11.82 -6.65 22.56
C GLU A 139 11.02 -5.36 22.47
N LYS A 140 11.71 -4.22 22.48
CA LYS A 140 11.08 -2.92 22.43
C LYS A 140 11.45 -2.19 21.14
N PHE A 141 10.43 -1.71 20.43
CA PHE A 141 10.60 -1.06 19.13
C PHE A 141 10.03 0.36 19.16
N ASP A 142 10.90 1.34 18.94
CA ASP A 142 10.49 2.74 18.85
C ASP A 142 10.44 3.25 17.40
N ASP A 143 10.88 2.44 16.43
CA ASP A 143 10.97 2.79 15.02
C ASP A 143 10.60 1.55 14.18
N VAL A 144 9.44 1.60 13.52
CA VAL A 144 8.87 0.46 12.80
C VAL A 144 8.42 0.90 11.42
N TYR A 145 8.85 0.14 10.43
CA TYR A 145 8.41 0.18 9.04
C TYR A 145 7.48 -0.99 8.79
N TRP A 146 6.43 -0.77 7.99
CA TRP A 146 5.63 -1.86 7.44
C TRP A 146 5.28 -1.58 5.99
N ARG A 147 5.33 -2.64 5.17
CA ARG A 147 5.09 -2.57 3.73
C ARG A 147 4.11 -3.65 3.30
N VAL A 148 3.25 -3.28 2.37
CA VAL A 148 2.35 -4.17 1.65
C VAL A 148 2.26 -3.77 0.18
N TYR A 149 1.87 -4.71 -0.67
CA TYR A 149 1.38 -4.42 -2.01
C TYR A 149 -0.14 -4.45 -2.00
N VAL A 150 -0.78 -3.47 -2.63
CA VAL A 150 -2.24 -3.29 -2.66
C VAL A 150 -2.72 -3.27 -4.11
N LYS A 151 -3.75 -4.07 -4.42
CA LYS A 151 -4.45 -4.03 -5.71
C LYS A 151 -5.94 -3.86 -5.49
N HIS A 152 -6.52 -2.84 -6.10
CA HIS A 152 -7.98 -2.69 -6.17
C HIS A 152 -8.50 -3.44 -7.40
N GLN A 153 -9.67 -4.09 -7.28
CA GLN A 153 -10.34 -4.73 -8.41
C GLN A 153 -10.46 -3.78 -9.61
N PRO A 154 -10.12 -4.21 -10.84
CA PRO A 154 -10.31 -3.40 -12.03
C PRO A 154 -11.72 -2.83 -12.12
N GLY A 155 -11.82 -1.52 -12.37
CA GLY A 155 -13.10 -0.81 -12.36
C GLY A 155 -13.59 -0.42 -10.97
N TRP A 156 -12.70 -0.34 -9.98
CA TRP A 156 -13.01 0.05 -8.60
C TRP A 156 -13.83 1.34 -8.55
N VAL A 157 -14.83 1.41 -7.66
CA VAL A 157 -15.68 2.59 -7.47
C VAL A 157 -15.93 2.87 -5.98
N GLY A 158 -16.27 4.11 -5.64
CA GLY A 158 -16.58 4.53 -4.27
C GLY A 158 -15.46 5.23 -3.52
N GLY A 159 -14.27 5.33 -4.13
CA GLY A 159 -13.09 5.93 -3.50
C GLY A 159 -12.44 4.99 -2.48
N GLY A 160 -11.75 5.54 -1.48
CA GLY A 160 -10.96 4.76 -0.54
C GLY A 160 -11.78 4.13 0.59
N PRO A 161 -11.57 2.84 0.90
CA PRO A 161 -12.36 2.10 1.88
C PRO A 161 -11.93 2.40 3.32
N ALA A 162 -11.87 3.67 3.73
CA ALA A 162 -11.46 4.21 5.03
C ALA A 162 -10.17 3.64 5.65
N LYS A 163 -10.10 2.36 6.06
CA LYS A 163 -8.92 1.75 6.69
C LYS A 163 -8.10 0.91 5.70
N LEU A 164 -6.77 1.03 5.79
CA LEU A 164 -5.81 0.15 5.11
C LEU A 164 -4.95 -0.59 6.15
N SER A 165 -4.20 0.17 6.95
CA SER A 165 -3.32 -0.42 7.97
C SER A 165 -3.05 0.54 9.13
N ARG A 166 -2.41 0.05 10.19
CA ARG A 166 -1.86 0.87 11.27
C ARG A 166 -0.73 0.17 12.00
N ALA A 167 0.16 0.96 12.59
CA ALA A 167 1.01 0.52 13.71
C ALA A 167 0.46 1.07 15.03
N THR A 168 0.63 0.37 16.15
CA THR A 168 0.13 0.82 17.45
C THR A 168 0.95 0.26 18.63
N SER A 169 0.85 0.92 19.77
CA SER A 169 1.36 0.47 21.07
C SER A 169 0.20 -0.04 21.92
N ILE A 170 0.07 -1.35 22.07
CA ILE A 170 -0.88 -2.02 22.95
C ILE A 170 -0.29 -2.12 24.35
N VAL A 171 -1.01 -1.62 25.36
CA VAL A 171 -0.47 -1.52 26.74
C VAL A 171 -1.21 -2.38 27.76
N SER A 172 -2.22 -3.16 27.32
CA SER A 172 -2.93 -4.09 28.20
C SER A 172 -3.59 -5.22 27.41
N PRO A 173 -3.99 -6.33 28.08
CA PRO A 173 -4.84 -7.36 27.48
C PRO A 173 -6.22 -6.87 26.98
N LYS A 174 -6.67 -5.69 27.42
CA LYS A 174 -7.89 -5.02 26.93
C LYS A 174 -7.65 -4.16 25.68
N TRP A 175 -6.43 -4.21 25.13
CA TRP A 175 -6.03 -3.50 23.93
C TRP A 175 -6.11 -1.98 24.05
N ASN A 176 -5.87 -1.43 25.24
CA ASN A 176 -5.65 0.00 25.43
C ASN A 176 -4.45 0.44 24.58
N GLN A 177 -4.50 1.63 24.01
CA GLN A 177 -3.53 2.11 23.03
C GLN A 177 -2.83 3.38 23.54
N ALA A 178 -1.50 3.35 23.64
CA ALA A 178 -0.71 4.55 23.96
C ALA A 178 -0.54 5.46 22.73
N MET A 179 -0.43 4.87 21.54
CA MET A 179 -0.32 5.59 20.27
C MET A 179 -0.93 4.78 19.12
N ILE A 180 -1.35 5.47 18.06
CA ILE A 180 -1.82 4.83 16.82
C ILE A 180 -1.30 5.60 15.61
N ALA A 181 -0.54 4.94 14.75
CA ALA A 181 -0.12 5.44 13.45
C ALA A 181 -1.04 4.90 12.36
N HIS A 182 -2.14 5.61 12.09
CA HIS A 182 -3.11 5.22 11.08
C HIS A 182 -2.61 5.50 9.66
N VAL A 183 -2.89 4.56 8.74
CA VAL A 183 -2.87 4.76 7.29
C VAL A 183 -4.29 4.54 6.78
N TRP A 184 -4.96 5.65 6.47
CA TRP A 184 -6.38 5.70 6.11
C TRP A 184 -6.59 6.32 4.75
N SER A 185 -7.80 6.20 4.21
CA SER A 185 -8.21 6.92 3.01
C SER A 185 -8.58 8.38 3.32
N SER A 186 -8.21 9.29 2.42
CA SER A 186 -8.70 10.66 2.35
C SER A 186 -9.25 10.88 0.93
N GLY A 187 -10.55 10.64 0.76
CA GLY A 187 -11.13 10.48 -0.58
C GLY A 187 -10.54 9.25 -1.27
N GLU A 188 -9.90 9.44 -2.42
CA GLU A 188 -9.23 8.37 -3.18
C GLU A 188 -7.75 8.19 -2.82
N ALA A 189 -7.17 9.16 -2.09
CA ALA A 189 -5.79 9.15 -1.63
C ALA A 189 -5.64 8.44 -0.28
N LEU A 190 -4.40 8.22 0.16
CA LEU A 190 -4.09 7.81 1.53
C LEU A 190 -3.69 9.01 2.38
N THR A 191 -3.86 8.91 3.68
CA THR A 191 -3.32 9.86 4.64
C THR A 191 -2.81 9.16 5.89
N LEU A 192 -1.91 9.84 6.57
CA LEU A 192 -1.44 9.53 7.90
C LEU A 192 -2.29 10.30 8.91
N ASP A 193 -2.89 9.61 9.88
CA ASP A 193 -3.65 10.25 10.97
C ASP A 193 -3.13 9.80 12.35
N PRO A 194 -1.92 10.27 12.75
CA PRO A 194 -1.32 9.92 14.03
C PRO A 194 -2.20 10.34 15.22
N ALA A 195 -2.34 9.48 16.22
CA ALA A 195 -3.05 9.77 17.45
C ALA A 195 -2.25 9.34 18.70
N THR A 196 -2.38 10.11 19.78
CA THR A 196 -1.81 9.77 21.10
C THR A 196 -2.90 9.53 22.14
N GLY A 197 -2.75 8.42 22.85
CA GLY A 197 -3.51 8.06 24.04
C GLY A 197 -2.78 8.38 25.34
N VAL A 198 -1.72 9.21 25.30
CA VAL A 198 -0.91 9.56 26.47
C VAL A 198 -1.16 11.01 26.91
N ARG A 199 -1.10 11.25 28.23
CA ARG A 199 -1.04 12.58 28.85
C ARG A 199 0.10 12.57 29.87
N GLY A 200 1.15 13.38 29.63
CA GLY A 200 2.38 13.31 30.42
C GLY A 200 3.06 11.95 30.23
N ASP A 201 3.08 11.14 31.29
CA ASP A 201 3.61 9.77 31.32
C ASP A 201 2.51 8.69 31.38
N THR A 202 1.24 9.08 31.37
CA THR A 202 0.12 8.19 31.68
C THR A 202 -0.68 7.86 30.42
N VAL A 203 -0.92 6.57 30.17
CA VAL A 203 -1.86 6.12 29.13
C VAL A 203 -3.29 6.28 29.64
N VAL A 204 -4.07 7.10 28.95
CA VAL A 204 -5.45 7.45 29.36
C VAL A 204 -6.53 6.67 28.62
N THR A 205 -6.18 5.94 27.55
CA THR A 205 -7.13 5.08 26.83
C THR A 205 -7.52 3.89 27.70
N ARG A 206 -8.80 3.46 27.61
CA ARG A 206 -9.38 2.44 28.50
C ARG A 206 -9.70 1.12 27.78
N ARG A 207 -9.73 1.15 26.45
CA ARG A 207 -10.13 0.06 25.56
C ARG A 207 -9.51 0.25 24.16
N TYR A 208 -9.65 -0.76 23.31
CA TYR A 208 -9.33 -0.65 21.89
C TYR A 208 -10.15 0.44 21.20
N ASN A 209 -9.51 1.26 20.35
CA ASN A 209 -10.14 2.38 19.64
C ASN A 209 -10.94 3.33 20.56
N ASP A 210 -10.41 3.66 21.75
CA ASP A 210 -11.01 4.63 22.66
C ASP A 210 -10.86 6.07 22.13
N PHE A 211 -11.50 6.37 20.99
CA PHE A 211 -11.34 7.61 20.24
C PHE A 211 -11.63 8.87 21.07
N GLU A 212 -12.51 8.76 22.08
CA GLU A 212 -12.81 9.83 23.05
C GLU A 212 -11.59 10.27 23.86
N MET A 213 -10.66 9.35 24.12
CA MET A 213 -9.46 9.60 24.93
C MET A 213 -8.25 9.96 24.06
N LEU A 214 -8.33 9.75 22.75
CA LEU A 214 -7.25 10.03 21.81
C LEU A 214 -7.17 11.52 21.47
N ARG A 215 -5.94 12.03 21.37
CA ARG A 215 -5.64 13.32 20.78
C ARG A 215 -5.03 13.09 19.40
N TRP A 216 -5.70 13.59 18.36
CA TRP A 216 -5.20 13.55 16.99
C TRP A 216 -4.04 14.53 16.81
N LEU A 217 -3.01 14.11 16.09
CA LEU A 217 -1.76 14.85 15.90
C LEU A 217 -1.63 15.42 14.47
N GLY A 218 -2.68 15.30 13.65
CA GLY A 218 -2.84 16.00 12.38
C GLY A 218 -2.78 15.08 11.15
N ASN A 219 -3.75 15.26 10.25
CA ASN A 219 -3.98 14.36 9.12
C ASN A 219 -3.68 14.94 7.73
N ARG A 220 -2.89 16.01 7.67
CA ARG A 220 -2.47 16.66 6.41
C ARG A 220 -0.95 16.81 6.30
N PRO A 221 -0.39 16.75 5.07
CA PRO A 221 -1.07 16.47 3.80
C PRO A 221 -1.43 14.98 3.64
N ALA A 222 -2.42 14.72 2.78
CA ALA A 222 -2.67 13.38 2.22
C ALA A 222 -1.70 13.12 1.05
N SER A 223 -1.58 11.88 0.60
CA SER A 223 -0.81 11.53 -0.59
C SER A 223 -1.34 12.23 -1.84
N GLN A 224 -0.44 12.52 -2.78
CA GLN A 224 -0.80 12.96 -4.12
C GLN A 224 -1.38 11.80 -4.93
N MET A 225 -0.79 10.61 -4.82
CA MET A 225 -1.30 9.43 -5.49
C MET A 225 -2.68 9.03 -4.94
N LYS A 226 -3.63 8.88 -5.86
CA LYS A 226 -5.01 8.45 -5.61
C LYS A 226 -5.16 6.95 -5.81
N ILE A 227 -4.57 6.17 -4.89
CA ILE A 227 -4.48 4.70 -4.97
C ILE A 227 -5.85 4.00 -5.12
N SER A 228 -6.93 4.63 -4.66
CA SER A 228 -8.29 4.07 -4.72
C SER A 228 -9.15 4.69 -5.83
N SER A 229 -8.54 5.43 -6.76
CA SER A 229 -9.23 5.92 -7.95
C SER A 229 -9.48 4.79 -8.94
N THR A 230 -10.52 4.92 -9.76
CA THR A 230 -10.81 3.94 -10.82
C THR A 230 -9.63 3.81 -11.80
N GLN A 231 -8.90 4.90 -12.06
CA GLN A 231 -7.74 4.93 -12.98
C GLN A 231 -6.53 4.14 -12.46
N GLU A 232 -6.37 4.04 -11.14
CA GLU A 232 -5.31 3.26 -10.49
C GLU A 232 -5.73 1.82 -10.16
N SER A 233 -6.97 1.44 -10.49
CA SER A 233 -7.47 0.08 -10.23
C SER A 233 -6.88 -0.97 -11.20
N GLY A 234 -6.81 -2.21 -10.75
CA GLY A 234 -6.36 -3.34 -11.55
C GLY A 234 -4.85 -3.50 -11.68
N ARG A 235 -4.05 -2.78 -10.89
CA ARG A 235 -2.61 -2.98 -10.75
C ARG A 235 -2.21 -3.06 -9.28
N TRP A 236 -1.04 -3.64 -9.01
CA TRP A 236 -0.42 -3.62 -7.70
C TRP A 236 0.33 -2.31 -7.44
N VAL A 237 0.25 -1.85 -6.19
CA VAL A 237 0.88 -0.61 -5.71
C VAL A 237 1.62 -0.91 -4.41
N CYS A 238 2.90 -0.54 -4.33
CA CYS A 238 3.67 -0.68 -3.10
C CYS A 238 3.29 0.43 -2.12
N VAL A 239 2.88 0.08 -0.90
CA VAL A 239 2.61 1.03 0.18
C VAL A 239 3.50 0.67 1.36
N GLU A 240 4.42 1.58 1.70
CA GLU A 240 5.26 1.48 2.89
C GLU A 240 4.94 2.65 3.83
N SER A 241 4.87 2.38 5.13
CA SER A 241 4.75 3.43 6.13
C SER A 241 5.68 3.18 7.30
N ARG A 242 6.04 4.24 8.01
CA ARG A 242 6.93 4.22 9.17
C ARG A 242 6.34 5.04 10.29
N ALA A 243 6.37 4.48 11.49
CA ALA A 243 6.13 5.20 12.72
C ALA A 243 7.41 5.18 13.57
N LYS A 244 7.89 6.37 13.92
CA LYS A 244 8.98 6.55 14.87
C LYS A 244 8.45 7.32 16.08
N LEU A 245 8.47 6.69 17.24
CA LEU A 245 8.12 7.31 18.51
C LEU A 245 9.07 8.47 18.83
N ASN A 246 8.59 9.45 19.58
CA ASN A 246 9.45 10.50 20.10
C ASN A 246 10.34 9.95 21.23
N THR A 247 11.52 10.54 21.39
CA THR A 247 12.30 10.44 22.62
C THR A 247 11.40 10.87 23.78
N PRO A 248 11.33 10.14 24.91
CA PRO A 248 10.47 10.51 26.03
C PRO A 248 10.66 11.98 26.45
N GLY A 249 9.56 12.72 26.52
CA GLY A 249 9.52 14.16 26.84
C GLY A 249 9.81 15.11 25.67
N GLN A 250 10.20 14.59 24.51
CA GLN A 250 10.53 15.38 23.31
C GLN A 250 9.41 15.33 22.26
N LYS A 251 9.55 16.16 21.22
CA LYS A 251 8.67 16.21 20.06
C LYS A 251 9.45 15.97 18.78
N ASP A 252 10.12 14.83 18.68
CA ASP A 252 10.99 14.42 17.58
C ASP A 252 10.48 13.15 16.86
N GLY A 253 9.23 12.76 17.12
CA GLY A 253 8.59 11.62 16.47
C GLY A 253 8.24 11.88 15.00
N LEU A 254 8.15 10.80 14.23
CA LEU A 254 7.84 10.82 12.80
C LEU A 254 6.68 9.87 12.45
N ASN A 255 5.91 10.23 11.44
CA ASN A 255 5.04 9.32 10.69
C ASN A 255 5.27 9.57 9.20
N GLN A 256 5.58 8.54 8.42
CA GLN A 256 5.93 8.68 7.00
C GLN A 256 5.18 7.65 6.16
N LEU A 257 4.88 8.01 4.90
CA LEU A 257 4.19 7.18 3.92
C LEU A 257 4.91 7.29 2.58
N TRP A 258 5.28 6.14 2.03
CA TRP A 258 5.78 6.01 0.68
C TRP A 258 4.79 5.19 -0.16
N ILE A 259 4.54 5.66 -1.39
CA ILE A 259 3.79 4.90 -2.39
C ILE A 259 4.68 4.71 -3.60
N ASP A 260 4.84 3.47 -4.05
CA ASP A 260 5.75 3.11 -5.15
C ASP A 260 7.17 3.70 -4.94
N GLY A 261 7.66 3.62 -3.69
CA GLY A 261 8.98 4.10 -3.26
C GLY A 261 9.12 5.62 -3.10
N ARG A 262 8.09 6.41 -3.40
CA ARG A 262 8.11 7.88 -3.34
C ARG A 262 7.50 8.37 -2.04
N LEU A 263 8.16 9.30 -1.34
CA LEU A 263 7.61 9.90 -0.12
C LEU A 263 6.39 10.77 -0.49
N GLU A 264 5.22 10.38 0.00
CA GLU A 264 3.92 10.94 -0.40
C GLU A 264 3.27 11.73 0.73
N ALA A 265 3.51 11.35 1.97
CA ALA A 265 3.07 12.10 3.13
C ALA A 265 4.04 11.94 4.30
N GLU A 266 4.16 13.00 5.09
CA GLU A 266 5.01 13.02 6.27
C GLU A 266 4.39 13.86 7.38
N ARG A 267 4.63 13.44 8.62
CA ARG A 267 4.39 14.19 9.84
C ARG A 267 5.70 14.22 10.63
N ARG A 268 6.10 15.42 11.03
CA ARG A 268 7.30 15.67 11.84
C ARG A 268 6.91 16.27 13.17
N ASN A 269 7.88 16.28 14.08
CA ASN A 269 7.76 16.88 15.40
C ASN A 269 6.59 16.31 16.22
N LEU A 270 6.31 15.01 16.05
CA LEU A 270 5.20 14.36 16.73
C LEU A 270 5.54 14.09 18.19
N ASP A 271 4.55 14.34 19.05
CA ASP A 271 4.52 13.90 20.44
C ASP A 271 3.54 12.71 20.54
N TRP A 272 4.05 11.52 20.30
CA TRP A 272 3.29 10.27 20.33
C TRP A 272 3.00 9.81 21.74
N ARG A 273 3.96 9.96 22.65
CA ARG A 273 3.96 9.28 23.95
C ARG A 273 4.30 10.19 25.13
N GLY A 274 4.40 11.50 24.98
CA GLY A 274 4.86 12.37 26.07
C GLY A 274 6.17 11.82 26.65
N SER A 275 6.21 11.59 27.96
CA SER A 275 7.32 10.90 28.67
C SER A 275 7.04 9.43 29.00
N TYR A 276 5.92 8.87 28.54
CA TYR A 276 5.61 7.46 28.74
C TYR A 276 6.63 6.58 28.02
N ASP A 277 7.15 5.58 28.73
CA ASP A 277 8.14 4.62 28.20
C ASP A 277 7.79 3.15 28.53
N GLY A 278 6.55 2.88 28.92
CA GLY A 278 6.15 1.53 29.34
C GLY A 278 6.12 0.50 28.20
N HIS A 279 5.74 0.93 27.00
CA HIS A 279 5.68 0.08 25.81
C HIS A 279 6.12 0.84 24.55
N GLY A 280 6.80 0.13 23.65
CA GLY A 280 7.08 0.59 22.29
C GLY A 280 5.90 0.37 21.35
N ILE A 281 6.15 0.47 20.04
CA ILE A 281 5.26 -0.02 19.00
C ILE A 281 5.34 -1.55 19.02
N ASN A 282 4.20 -2.22 19.11
CA ASN A 282 4.16 -3.66 19.36
C ASN A 282 3.04 -4.39 18.61
N ALA A 283 2.39 -3.71 17.66
CA ALA A 283 1.48 -4.34 16.73
C ALA A 283 1.36 -3.57 15.41
N VAL A 284 1.17 -4.30 14.31
CA VAL A 284 0.75 -3.76 13.00
C VAL A 284 -0.44 -4.56 12.49
N PHE A 285 -1.47 -3.85 12.05
CA PHE A 285 -2.73 -4.43 11.56
C PHE A 285 -2.94 -4.08 10.09
N LEU A 286 -3.37 -5.06 9.31
CA LEU A 286 -4.01 -4.90 8.02
C LEU A 286 -5.51 -4.99 8.21
N GLU A 287 -6.25 -4.00 7.69
CA GLU A 287 -7.67 -3.82 7.97
C GLU A 287 -8.49 -3.69 6.68
N THR A 288 -9.64 -4.36 6.65
CA THR A 288 -10.69 -4.20 5.65
C THR A 288 -11.88 -3.56 6.32
N TYR A 289 -12.04 -2.25 6.18
CA TYR A 289 -13.14 -1.56 6.84
C TYR A 289 -13.56 -0.28 6.11
N TRP A 290 -14.72 -0.30 5.46
CA TRP A 290 -15.32 0.83 4.78
C TRP A 290 -16.38 1.50 5.64
N ASN A 291 -16.22 2.78 6.01
CA ASN A 291 -17.15 3.48 6.92
C ASN A 291 -18.62 3.42 6.46
N GLU A 292 -18.87 3.88 5.23
CA GLU A 292 -20.20 3.96 4.60
C GLU A 292 -20.67 2.64 3.97
N GLY A 293 -19.81 1.62 4.02
CA GLY A 293 -19.97 0.40 3.23
C GLY A 293 -19.66 0.58 1.74
N SER A 294 -19.34 -0.52 1.07
CA SER A 294 -18.97 -0.47 -0.36
C SER A 294 -20.20 -0.22 -1.24
N PRO A 295 -20.13 0.66 -2.26
CA PRO A 295 -21.28 0.94 -3.15
C PRO A 295 -21.65 -0.24 -4.05
N VAL A 296 -20.70 -1.15 -4.28
CA VAL A 296 -20.84 -2.37 -5.08
C VAL A 296 -20.14 -3.53 -4.40
N THR A 297 -20.41 -4.75 -4.83
CA THR A 297 -19.58 -5.91 -4.42
C THR A 297 -18.26 -5.87 -5.17
N GLN A 298 -17.14 -5.75 -4.45
CA GLN A 298 -15.80 -5.65 -5.03
C GLN A 298 -14.72 -6.10 -4.04
N SER A 299 -13.52 -6.37 -4.55
CA SER A 299 -12.38 -6.80 -3.73
C SER A 299 -11.18 -5.89 -3.85
N ARG A 300 -10.40 -5.83 -2.78
CA ARG A 300 -9.02 -5.35 -2.77
C ARG A 300 -8.14 -6.51 -2.32
N TRP A 301 -6.93 -6.63 -2.85
CA TRP A 301 -5.98 -7.66 -2.44
C TRP A 301 -4.76 -7.01 -1.80
N ILE A 302 -4.21 -7.69 -0.81
CA ILE A 302 -3.01 -7.27 -0.08
C ILE A 302 -2.00 -8.42 -0.10
N ASP A 303 -0.77 -8.11 -0.45
CA ASP A 303 0.29 -9.09 -0.61
C ASP A 303 1.61 -8.57 0.03
N ASN A 304 2.54 -9.47 0.29
CA ASN A 304 3.90 -9.21 0.75
C ASN A 304 3.92 -8.30 2.00
N PHE A 305 3.27 -8.75 3.06
CA PHE A 305 3.19 -8.04 4.33
C PHE A 305 4.50 -8.18 5.11
N VAL A 306 5.28 -7.11 5.17
CA VAL A 306 6.55 -7.03 5.89
C VAL A 306 6.45 -6.02 7.02
N ILE A 307 7.04 -6.33 8.17
CA ILE A 307 7.30 -5.41 9.29
C ILE A 307 8.80 -5.45 9.58
N SER A 308 9.45 -4.30 9.68
CA SER A 308 10.90 -4.19 9.88
C SER A 308 11.28 -3.00 10.76
N THR A 309 12.49 -3.04 11.32
CA THR A 309 13.11 -1.92 12.05
C THR A 309 13.92 -0.99 11.15
N ARG A 310 14.02 -1.30 9.85
CA ARG A 310 14.66 -0.46 8.83
C ARG A 310 13.81 -0.37 7.56
N PRO A 311 14.07 0.59 6.65
CA PRO A 311 13.34 0.71 5.38
C PRO A 311 13.30 -0.62 4.61
N ILE A 312 12.15 -0.96 4.03
CA ILE A 312 11.94 -2.23 3.32
C ILE A 312 12.07 -2.01 1.81
N GLY A 313 11.42 -0.96 1.32
CA GLY A 313 11.36 -0.58 -0.08
C GLY A 313 10.46 -1.50 -0.93
N PRO A 314 10.35 -1.19 -2.24
CA PRO A 314 9.76 -2.09 -3.22
C PRO A 314 10.52 -3.41 -3.31
N ILE A 315 9.88 -4.42 -3.90
CA ILE A 315 10.52 -5.72 -4.16
C ILE A 315 11.76 -5.57 -5.04
N VAL A 316 12.68 -6.52 -4.88
CA VAL A 316 13.84 -6.67 -5.76
C VAL A 316 13.48 -7.62 -6.89
N ALA A 317 13.75 -7.21 -8.12
CA ALA A 317 13.59 -8.06 -9.31
C ALA A 317 14.97 -8.50 -9.85
N PRO A 318 15.04 -9.59 -10.64
CA PRO A 318 16.27 -9.94 -11.37
C PRO A 318 16.71 -8.81 -12.31
N ARG A 319 18.00 -8.76 -12.64
CA ARG A 319 18.57 -7.74 -13.55
C ARG A 319 17.84 -7.64 -14.89
N ASN A 320 17.34 -8.77 -15.39
CA ASN A 320 16.46 -8.84 -16.56
C ASN A 320 15.05 -9.17 -16.06
N PRO A 321 14.24 -8.18 -15.66
CA PRO A 321 12.96 -8.42 -15.03
C PRO A 321 11.97 -9.04 -16.02
N THR A 322 11.18 -10.00 -15.55
CA THR A 322 9.99 -10.47 -16.27
C THR A 322 8.79 -9.67 -15.80
N LEU A 323 8.07 -9.07 -16.75
CA LEU A 323 6.95 -8.18 -16.48
C LEU A 323 5.67 -8.77 -17.08
N THR A 324 4.59 -8.70 -16.32
CA THR A 324 3.25 -9.06 -16.79
C THR A 324 2.45 -7.78 -16.97
N LYS A 325 1.94 -7.58 -18.19
CA LYS A 325 1.06 -6.44 -18.51
C LYS A 325 -0.35 -6.72 -18.03
N THR A 326 -1.08 -5.68 -17.63
CA THR A 326 -2.52 -5.79 -17.39
C THR A 326 -3.26 -6.19 -18.68
N PRO A 327 -4.39 -6.93 -18.57
CA PRO A 327 -5.26 -7.21 -19.70
C PRO A 327 -5.70 -5.93 -20.41
N TYR A 328 -5.76 -5.95 -21.74
CA TYR A 328 -6.30 -4.84 -22.52
C TYR A 328 -7.78 -4.62 -22.19
N ARG A 329 -8.17 -3.36 -21.99
CA ARG A 329 -9.55 -2.95 -21.75
C ARG A 329 -9.84 -1.73 -22.61
N GLY A 330 -10.55 -1.92 -23.70
CA GLY A 330 -10.87 -0.88 -24.67
C GLY A 330 -11.55 -1.49 -25.88
N PRO A 331 -12.04 -0.67 -26.83
CA PRO A 331 -12.62 -1.15 -28.07
C PRO A 331 -11.55 -1.88 -28.92
N GLY A 332 -11.99 -2.88 -29.69
CA GLY A 332 -11.12 -3.64 -30.58
C GLY A 332 -10.04 -4.47 -29.87
N THR A 333 -8.89 -4.63 -30.54
CA THR A 333 -7.74 -5.38 -30.02
C THR A 333 -6.52 -4.45 -29.93
N GLN A 334 -5.69 -4.66 -28.90
CA GLN A 334 -4.42 -3.96 -28.78
C GLN A 334 -3.44 -4.51 -29.82
N LYS A 335 -3.02 -3.66 -30.77
CA LYS A 335 -2.07 -4.05 -31.84
C LYS A 335 -0.61 -3.94 -31.43
N ALA A 336 -0.28 -2.99 -30.54
CA ALA A 336 1.08 -2.76 -30.11
C ALA A 336 1.12 -2.08 -28.74
N TRP A 337 2.25 -2.22 -28.05
CA TRP A 337 2.63 -1.41 -26.90
C TRP A 337 4.15 -1.32 -26.79
N GLU A 338 4.62 -0.32 -26.06
CA GLU A 338 6.04 -0.13 -25.76
C GLU A 338 6.21 -0.04 -24.25
N LEU A 339 7.39 -0.48 -23.80
CA LEU A 339 7.80 -0.46 -22.42
C LEU A 339 9.10 0.33 -22.29
N GLU A 340 9.14 1.23 -21.32
CA GLU A 340 10.37 1.92 -20.94
C GLU A 340 10.77 1.54 -19.52
N LEU A 341 12.08 1.40 -19.28
CA LEU A 341 12.65 1.27 -17.94
C LEU A 341 13.40 2.56 -17.62
N SER A 342 13.08 3.17 -16.48
CA SER A 342 13.77 4.35 -15.95
C SER A 342 14.63 4.00 -14.76
N ALA A 343 15.76 4.69 -14.58
CA ALA A 343 16.62 4.55 -13.40
C ALA A 343 16.20 5.44 -12.22
N ASP A 344 15.23 6.33 -12.43
CA ASP A 344 14.75 7.33 -11.49
C ASP A 344 13.23 7.28 -11.30
N ALA A 345 12.78 7.81 -10.15
CA ALA A 345 11.41 7.70 -9.67
C ALA A 345 10.35 8.49 -10.47
N ASP A 346 10.79 9.48 -11.24
CA ASP A 346 9.95 10.36 -12.05
C ASP A 346 9.89 9.93 -13.53
N GLY A 347 10.64 8.89 -13.91
CA GLY A 347 10.65 8.37 -15.28
C GLY A 347 11.48 9.20 -16.27
N SER A 348 12.33 10.12 -15.79
CA SER A 348 13.07 11.03 -16.65
C SER A 348 14.35 10.40 -17.24
N GLN A 349 14.96 9.47 -16.50
CA GLN A 349 16.21 8.80 -16.86
C GLN A 349 15.95 7.41 -17.46
N ILE A 350 15.43 7.39 -18.67
CA ILE A 350 15.15 6.14 -19.41
C ILE A 350 16.46 5.42 -19.74
N VAL A 351 16.64 4.23 -19.17
CA VAL A 351 17.82 3.37 -19.36
C VAL A 351 17.60 2.26 -20.38
N TRP A 352 16.35 1.96 -20.70
CA TRP A 352 16.00 0.97 -21.71
C TRP A 352 14.62 1.24 -22.29
N ARG A 353 14.45 0.92 -23.57
CA ARG A 353 13.17 0.94 -24.29
C ARG A 353 12.99 -0.35 -25.06
N SER A 354 11.78 -0.90 -25.05
CA SER A 354 11.44 -2.02 -25.92
C SER A 354 11.28 -1.54 -27.36
N GLY A 355 11.33 -2.47 -28.31
CA GLY A 355 10.65 -2.27 -29.60
C GLY A 355 9.12 -2.36 -29.43
N MET A 356 8.38 -2.33 -30.54
CA MET A 356 6.93 -2.59 -30.52
C MET A 356 6.65 -4.04 -30.10
N LEU A 357 5.95 -4.20 -28.98
CA LEU A 357 5.50 -5.48 -28.44
C LEU A 357 4.05 -5.74 -28.88
N GLY A 358 3.71 -6.99 -29.19
CA GLY A 358 2.33 -7.40 -29.54
C GLY A 358 1.97 -7.37 -31.03
N LEU A 359 2.94 -7.16 -31.91
CA LEU A 359 2.79 -7.41 -33.36
C LEU A 359 2.80 -8.93 -33.61
N ALA A 360 1.61 -9.54 -33.68
CA ALA A 360 1.40 -10.87 -34.25
C ALA A 360 0.26 -10.81 -35.26
#